data_AF-A0A3N5M2N2-F1
#
_entry.id   AF-A0A3N5M2N2-F1
#
_cell.length_a   1.000
_cell.length_b   1.000
_cell.length_c   1.000
_cell.angle_alpha   90.00
_cell.angle_beta   90.00
_cell.angle_gamma   90.00
#
_symmetry.space_group_name_H-M   'P 1'
#
loop_
_entity.id
_entity.type
_entity.pdbx_description
1 polymer ?
#
loop_
_entity_poly.entity_id
_entity_poly.type
_entity_poly.pdbx_seq_one_letter_code
_entity_poly.pdbx_strand_id
1 'polypeptide(L)'
;MEQQPVQPPPIPGRVLDMIEDLVAEVENARQVPLSSNVMLNQDEMLERLERIKAELPEELRAARWMVREREAYIARTNEKAKEML
;
A
#
# COMPACT_ATOMS: atom_id res chain seq x y z
N MET A 1 19.70 -24.77 4.58
CA MET A 1 18.89 -24.31 3.42
C MET A 1 17.44 -24.32 3.85
N GLU A 2 16.97 -23.24 4.47
CA GLU A 2 15.55 -22.95 4.51
C GLU A 2 15.36 -21.75 3.61
N GLN A 3 15.00 -22.04 2.35
CA GLN A 3 14.49 -21.01 1.46
C GLN A 3 13.18 -20.55 2.11
N GLN A 4 13.22 -19.40 2.78
CA GLN A 4 11.99 -18.72 3.18
C GLN A 4 11.12 -18.62 1.92
N PRO A 5 9.84 -19.01 2.00
CA PRO A 5 8.96 -18.94 0.85
C PRO A 5 9.04 -17.50 0.32
N VAL A 6 9.34 -17.37 -0.97
CA VAL A 6 9.29 -16.08 -1.66
C VAL A 6 7.82 -15.66 -1.61
N GLN A 7 7.46 -14.95 -0.54
CA GLN A 7 6.17 -14.32 -0.40
C GLN A 7 6.00 -13.46 -1.66
N PRO A 8 4.91 -13.63 -2.43
CA PRO A 8 4.67 -12.73 -3.56
C PRO A 8 4.75 -11.30 -3.02
N PRO A 9 5.42 -10.37 -3.72
CA PRO A 9 5.50 -9.00 -3.25
C PRO A 9 4.06 -8.51 -3.01
N PRO A 10 3.78 -7.92 -1.84
CA PRO A 10 2.50 -7.26 -1.59
C PRO A 10 2.09 -6.43 -2.79
N ILE A 11 0.84 -6.61 -3.24
CA ILE A 11 0.30 -5.88 -4.38
C ILE A 11 0.29 -4.40 -4.00
N PRO A 12 1.11 -3.55 -4.65
CA PRO A 12 1.08 -2.12 -4.37
C PRO A 12 -0.27 -1.55 -4.77
N GLY A 13 -0.80 -0.64 -3.97
CA GLY A 13 -2.07 0.05 -4.18
C GLY A 13 -3.16 -0.34 -3.18
N ARG A 14 -3.06 -1.49 -2.50
CA ARG A 14 -4.15 -1.98 -1.64
C ARG A 14 -4.45 -1.05 -0.47
N VAL A 15 -3.42 -0.55 0.21
CA VAL A 15 -3.63 0.41 1.31
C VAL A 15 -4.16 1.73 0.79
N LEU A 16 -3.79 2.14 -0.42
CA LEU A 16 -4.36 3.33 -1.04
C LEU A 16 -5.86 3.15 -1.29
N ASP A 17 -6.28 2.02 -1.87
CA ASP A 17 -7.70 1.71 -2.11
C ASP A 17 -8.51 1.79 -0.80
N MET A 18 -7.97 1.21 0.29
CA MET A 18 -8.62 1.27 1.61
C MET A 18 -8.73 2.70 2.17
N ILE A 19 -7.75 3.56 1.89
CA ILE A 19 -7.79 4.97 2.29
C ILE A 19 -8.83 5.72 1.45
N GLU A 20 -8.88 5.48 0.14
CA GLU A 20 -9.86 6.09 -0.76
C GLU A 20 -11.29 5.73 -0.36
N ASP A 21 -11.53 4.46 -0.01
CA ASP A 21 -12.82 4.00 0.52
C ASP A 21 -13.22 4.75 1.80
N LEU A 22 -12.27 4.92 2.74
CA LEU A 22 -12.53 5.65 3.98
C LEU A 22 -12.80 7.14 3.74
N VAL A 23 -12.09 7.76 2.80
CA VAL A 23 -12.35 9.15 2.40
C VAL A 23 -13.75 9.27 1.84
N ALA A 24 -14.13 8.39 0.91
CA ALA A 24 -15.47 8.37 0.33
C ALA A 24 -16.56 8.15 1.39
N GLU A 25 -16.33 7.29 2.39
CA GLU A 25 -17.25 7.07 3.51
C GLU A 25 -17.48 8.36 4.31
N VAL A 26 -16.41 9.08 4.65
CA VAL A 26 -16.49 10.36 5.38
C VAL A 26 -17.17 11.44 4.56
N GLU A 27 -16.90 11.53 3.25
CA GLU A 27 -17.51 12.49 2.35
C GLU A 27 -19.02 12.27 2.18
N ASN A 28 -19.46 11.00 2.17
CA ASN A 28 -20.86 10.62 2.02
C ASN A 28 -21.60 10.46 3.37
N ALA A 29 -20.90 10.67 4.49
CA ALA A 29 -21.47 10.51 5.82
C ALA A 29 -22.57 11.55 6.09
N ARG A 30 -23.56 11.14 6.90
CA ARG A 30 -24.68 12.01 7.25
C ARG A 30 -24.18 13.18 8.13
N GLN A 31 -24.36 14.41 7.65
CA GLN A 31 -24.06 15.61 8.45
C GLN A 31 -24.99 15.75 9.66
N VAL A 32 -24.41 16.22 10.77
CA VAL A 32 -25.14 16.60 11.97
C VAL A 32 -25.69 18.03 11.78
N PRO A 33 -27.01 18.26 11.93
CA PRO A 33 -27.62 19.56 11.70
C PRO A 33 -26.96 20.68 12.52
N LEU A 34 -26.82 21.86 11.90
CA LEU A 34 -26.25 23.06 12.53
C LEU A 34 -24.78 22.88 13.01
N SER A 35 -24.04 21.92 12.44
CA SER A 35 -22.62 21.70 12.74
C SER A 35 -21.82 21.32 11.48
N SER A 36 -20.49 21.38 11.57
CA SER A 36 -19.57 20.85 10.56
C SER A 36 -19.22 19.38 10.77
N ASN A 37 -19.93 18.66 11.64
CA ASN A 37 -19.61 17.29 12.01
C ASN A 37 -20.44 16.28 11.20
N VAL A 38 -19.92 15.06 11.07
CA VAL A 38 -20.60 13.93 10.42
C VAL A 38 -20.82 12.77 11.40
N MET A 39 -21.86 11.98 11.16
CA MET A 39 -22.13 10.75 11.90
C MET A 39 -21.39 9.57 11.26
N LEU A 40 -20.52 8.92 12.03
CA LEU A 40 -19.76 7.74 11.62
C LEU A 40 -19.84 6.66 12.70
N ASN A 41 -19.71 5.40 12.29
CA ASN A 41 -19.54 4.31 13.24
C ASN A 41 -18.07 4.28 13.71
N GLN A 42 -17.86 4.60 14.99
CA GLN A 42 -16.51 4.67 15.57
C GLN A 42 -15.77 3.34 15.51
N ASP A 43 -16.43 2.23 15.85
CA ASP A 43 -15.80 0.91 15.91
C ASP A 43 -15.37 0.44 14.51
N GLU A 44 -16.24 0.64 13.51
CA GLU A 44 -15.94 0.30 12.12
C GLU A 44 -14.79 1.15 11.54
N MET A 45 -14.81 2.47 11.78
CA MET A 45 -13.74 3.37 11.34
C MET A 45 -12.41 2.99 11.98
N LEU A 46 -12.40 2.68 13.29
CA LEU A 46 -11.18 2.30 14.00
C LEU A 46 -10.65 0.95 13.50
N GLU A 47 -11.50 -0.05 13.28
CA GLU A 47 -11.08 -1.35 12.74
C GLU A 47 -10.40 -1.21 11.38
N ARG A 48 -11.00 -0.42 10.48
CA ARG A 48 -10.44 -0.17 9.14
C ARG A 48 -9.09 0.58 9.21
N LEU A 49 -8.99 1.58 10.09
CA LEU A 49 -7.73 2.30 10.32
C LEU A 49 -6.63 1.41 10.92
N GLU A 50 -6.98 0.51 11.84
CA GLU A 50 -6.05 -0.47 12.40
C GLU A 50 -5.52 -1.44 11.33
N ARG A 51 -6.39 -1.88 10.41
CA ARG A 51 -5.98 -2.70 9.27
C ARG A 51 -4.98 -1.97 8.37
N ILE A 52 -5.27 -0.72 7.99
CA ILE A 52 -4.34 0.11 7.21
C ILE A 52 -2.99 0.23 7.93
N LYS A 53 -3.01 0.52 9.24
CA LYS A 53 -1.80 0.64 10.05
C LYS A 53 -0.98 -0.66 10.07
N ALA A 54 -1.63 -1.82 10.07
CA ALA A 54 -0.95 -3.11 10.05
C ALA A 54 -0.36 -3.46 8.68
N GLU A 55 -1.07 -3.15 7.58
CA GLU A 55 -0.66 -3.52 6.21
C GLU A 55 0.36 -2.55 5.58
N LEU A 56 0.30 -1.26 5.93
CA LEU A 56 1.14 -0.21 5.33
C LEU A 56 2.66 -0.47 5.42
N PRO A 57 3.24 -0.90 6.55
CA PRO A 57 4.69 -1.16 6.63
C PRO A 57 5.13 -2.30 5.70
N GLU A 58 4.27 -3.29 5.46
CA GLU A 58 4.54 -4.39 4.55
C GLU A 58 4.47 -3.95 3.09
N GLU A 59 3.43 -3.22 2.72
CA GLU A 59 3.28 -2.67 1.37
C GLU A 59 4.44 -1.72 0.99
N LEU A 60 4.86 -0.85 1.92
CA LEU A 60 6.02 0.01 1.71
C LEU A 60 7.33 -0.77 1.55
N ARG A 61 7.49 -1.90 2.25
CA ARG A 61 8.66 -2.78 2.05
C ARG A 61 8.63 -3.40 0.66
N ALA A 62 7.46 -3.85 0.20
CA ALA A 62 7.27 -4.39 -1.14
C ALA A 62 7.60 -3.39 -2.23
N ALA A 63 7.04 -2.18 -2.14
CA ALA A 63 7.28 -1.10 -3.08
C ALA A 63 8.79 -0.77 -3.18
N ARG A 64 9.47 -0.65 -2.03
CA ARG A 64 10.93 -0.44 -2.01
C ARG A 64 11.70 -1.60 -2.63
N TRP A 65 11.30 -2.84 -2.35
CA TRP A 65 11.94 -4.02 -2.94
C TRP A 65 11.78 -4.04 -4.46
N MET A 66 10.58 -3.76 -4.98
CA MET A 66 10.30 -3.70 -6.42
C MET A 66 11.15 -2.66 -7.14
N VAL A 67 11.32 -1.47 -6.55
CA VAL A 67 12.17 -0.41 -7.12
C VAL A 67 13.62 -0.90 -7.22
N ARG A 68 14.15 -1.50 -6.14
CA ARG A 68 15.52 -2.03 -6.12
C ARG A 68 15.72 -3.17 -7.13
N GLU A 69 14.73 -4.06 -7.24
CA GLU A 69 14.80 -5.18 -8.18
C GLU A 69 14.80 -4.69 -9.63
N ARG A 70 13.98 -3.67 -9.93
CA ARG A 70 13.98 -3.01 -11.24
C ARG A 70 15.34 -2.38 -11.56
N GLU A 71 15.93 -1.66 -10.62
CA GLU A 71 17.26 -1.04 -10.80
C GLU A 71 18.37 -2.08 -11.02
N ALA A 72 18.36 -3.15 -10.22
CA ALA A 72 19.32 -4.25 -10.37
C ALA A 72 19.17 -4.96 -11.73
N TYR A 73 17.94 -5.16 -12.19
CA TYR A 73 17.66 -5.72 -13.51
C TYR A 73 18.21 -4.84 -14.64
N ILE A 74 17.98 -3.53 -14.58
CA ILE A 74 18.49 -2.57 -15.58
C ILE A 74 20.01 -2.56 -15.59
N ALA A 75 20.65 -2.53 -14.42
CA ALA A 75 22.11 -2.54 -14.31
C ALA A 75 22.73 -3.79 -14.96
N ARG A 76 22.21 -4.98 -14.63
CA ARG A 76 22.66 -6.26 -15.21
C ARG A 76 22.44 -6.32 -16.72
N THR A 77 21.32 -5.79 -17.21
CA THR A 77 21.02 -5.75 -18.64
C THR A 77 22.00 -4.84 -19.38
N ASN A 78 22.32 -3.69 -18.80
CA ASN A 78 23.29 -2.74 -19.38
C ASN A 78 24.73 -3.29 -19.37
N GLU A 79 25.12 -4.03 -18.33
CA GLU A 79 26.43 -4.69 -18.26
C GLU A 79 26.58 -5.74 -19.35
N LYS A 80 25.59 -6.62 -19.51
CA LYS A 80 25.57 -7.63 -20.59
C LYS A 80 25.64 -6.99 -21.98
N ALA A 81 24.98 -5.86 -22.19
CA ALA A 81 25.04 -5.14 -23.46
C ALA A 81 26.44 -4.59 -23.76
N LYS A 82 27.20 -4.19 -22.73
CA LYS A 82 28.59 -3.73 -22.87
C LYS A 82 29.56 -4.87 -23.16
N GLU A 83 29.34 -6.06 -22.60
CA GLU A 83 30.18 -7.25 -22.87
C GLU A 83 30.02 -7.80 -24.30
N MET A 84 28.94 -7.41 -24.99
CA MET A 84 28.65 -7.84 -26.37
C MET A 84 29.18 -6.87 -27.44
N LEU A 85 29.86 -5.78 -27.06
CA LEU A 85 30.51 -4.79 -27.93
C LEU A 85 32.04 -4.85 -27.78
#